data_AF-A0A4Y7J205-F1
#
_entry.id   AF-A0A4Y7J205-F1
#
_cell.length_a   1.000
_cell.length_b   1.000
_cell.length_c   1.000
_cell.angle_alpha   90.00
_cell.angle_beta   90.00
_cell.angle_gamma   90.00
#
_symmetry.space_group_name_H-M   'P 1'
#
loop_
_entity.id
_entity.type
_entity.pdbx_description
1 polymer ?
#
loop_
_entity_poly.entity_id
_entity_poly.type
_entity_poly.pdbx_seq_one_letter_code
_entity_poly.pdbx_strand_id
1 'polypeptide(L)'
;MALKISYPGEMGSISFLNSIKPDIFKLKGRCPVKRKEIGKGARCSSQSPPPAWPGCAVAEPGRKVWDGPKPISIVGSTGSIGTQTLDIVAENPEKFRIVALAAGSNVTLLAEQVKTFRPQLVAVRNESLVDELKEALADADYKPEIIPGEQGVIEVARHMDAATVVTGIVGCAGLKPTVAAIEAGKDIALANKETLIAGGPFVLPLAQKHKVKILPADSEHSAIFQVRMQYEKLNLFTKRRRIQDTFSP
;
A
#
# COMPACT_ATOMS: atom_id res chain seq x y z
N MET A 1 31.27 4.79 52.12
CA MET A 1 30.08 5.58 51.71
C MET A 1 29.44 4.88 50.53
N ALA A 2 28.34 4.19 50.77
CA ALA A 2 27.59 3.44 49.75
C ALA A 2 26.36 4.26 49.34
N LEU A 3 26.19 4.51 48.04
CA LEU A 3 25.01 5.17 47.50
C LEU A 3 23.99 4.11 47.09
N LYS A 4 22.87 4.07 47.82
CA LYS A 4 21.65 3.33 47.47
C LYS A 4 20.91 4.10 46.38
N ILE A 5 20.60 3.44 45.27
CA ILE A 5 19.58 3.87 44.31
C ILE A 5 18.45 2.84 44.37
N SER A 6 17.25 3.29 44.70
CA SER A 6 16.03 2.50 44.78
C SER A 6 15.29 2.55 43.45
N TYR A 7 14.88 1.39 42.93
CA TYR A 7 13.88 1.23 41.87
C TYR A 7 12.68 0.45 42.45
N PRO A 8 11.42 0.83 42.18
CA PRO A 8 10.28 -0.02 42.45
C PRO A 8 9.69 -0.61 41.16
N GLY A 9 9.23 -1.86 41.25
CA GLY A 9 8.00 -2.30 40.59
C GLY A 9 8.14 -3.34 39.50
N GLU A 10 8.28 -4.61 39.91
CA GLU A 10 8.05 -5.80 39.09
C GLU A 10 6.62 -5.81 38.49
N MET A 11 6.50 -6.04 37.18
CA MET A 11 5.25 -6.50 36.56
C MET A 11 5.34 -8.01 36.38
N GLY A 12 4.43 -8.73 37.05
CA GLY A 12 4.28 -10.17 36.97
C GLY A 12 3.87 -10.67 35.59
N SER A 13 4.46 -11.79 35.22
CA SER A 13 4.15 -12.60 34.04
C SER A 13 2.72 -13.15 34.10
N ILE A 14 1.99 -13.04 32.99
CA ILE A 14 0.71 -13.75 32.82
C ILE A 14 0.94 -14.82 31.77
N SER A 15 1.03 -16.06 32.25
CA SER A 15 1.11 -17.27 31.43
C SER A 15 -0.26 -17.66 30.90
N PHE A 16 -0.32 -17.94 29.61
CA PHE A 16 -1.44 -18.62 28.94
C PHE A 16 -1.26 -20.13 29.11
N LEU A 17 -2.21 -20.81 29.78
CA LEU A 17 -2.78 -22.11 29.38
C LEU A 17 -3.73 -22.71 30.42
N ASN A 18 -4.83 -23.28 29.90
CA ASN A 18 -5.70 -24.34 30.45
C ASN A 18 -6.65 -24.03 31.61
N SER A 19 -7.96 -23.94 31.31
CA SER A 19 -8.84 -25.12 31.46
C SER A 19 -10.31 -24.77 31.23
N ILE A 20 -10.92 -25.55 30.35
CA ILE A 20 -12.36 -25.70 30.18
C ILE A 20 -12.94 -26.36 31.45
N LYS A 21 -14.02 -25.79 32.00
CA LYS A 21 -15.23 -26.52 32.43
C LYS A 21 -16.37 -25.53 32.76
N PRO A 22 -17.61 -25.82 32.37
CA PRO A 22 -18.77 -25.00 32.68
C PRO A 22 -19.31 -25.41 34.05
N ASP A 23 -19.72 -24.46 34.88
CA ASP A 23 -20.61 -24.81 35.99
C ASP A 23 -21.77 -23.83 36.15
N ILE A 24 -22.92 -24.46 36.28
CA ILE A 24 -24.27 -23.90 36.29
C ILE A 24 -24.52 -23.39 37.70
N PHE A 25 -24.67 -22.07 37.85
CA PHE A 25 -25.35 -21.52 39.02
C PHE A 25 -26.46 -20.57 38.60
N LYS A 26 -27.68 -21.12 38.60
CA LYS A 26 -28.93 -20.37 38.57
C LYS A 26 -29.04 -19.52 39.84
N LEU A 27 -29.00 -18.21 39.69
CA LEU A 27 -29.49 -17.28 40.71
C LEU A 27 -30.70 -16.54 40.18
N LYS A 28 -31.88 -16.98 40.63
CA LYS A 28 -33.16 -16.28 40.51
C LYS A 28 -33.10 -15.01 41.38
N GLY A 29 -33.07 -13.84 40.75
CA GLY A 29 -33.25 -12.56 41.41
C GLY A 29 -33.89 -11.57 40.46
N ARG A 30 -35.21 -11.32 40.63
CA ARG A 30 -35.91 -10.21 39.97
C ARG A 30 -35.39 -8.89 40.55
N CYS A 31 -34.71 -8.10 39.73
CA CYS A 31 -34.53 -6.66 39.98
C CYS A 31 -35.26 -5.87 38.89
N PRO A 32 -36.19 -4.96 39.25
CA PRO A 32 -36.92 -4.17 38.27
C PRO A 32 -36.02 -3.04 37.75
N VAL A 33 -35.69 -3.06 36.47
CA VAL A 33 -34.98 -1.97 35.80
C VAL A 33 -35.96 -0.80 35.59
N LYS A 34 -35.83 0.23 36.42
CA LYS A 34 -36.48 1.54 36.21
C LYS A 34 -35.82 2.22 35.00
N ARG A 35 -36.56 2.41 33.91
CA ARG A 35 -36.18 3.31 32.81
C ARG A 35 -36.05 4.73 33.38
N LYS A 36 -34.84 5.28 33.37
CA LYS A 36 -34.60 6.71 33.54
C LYS A 36 -34.28 7.26 32.16
N GLU A 37 -35.28 7.87 31.53
CA GLU A 37 -35.04 8.71 30.35
C GLU A 37 -34.22 9.92 30.79
N ILE A 38 -33.00 10.03 30.27
CA ILE A 38 -32.25 11.28 30.27
C ILE A 38 -32.00 11.60 28.80
N GLY A 39 -32.88 12.45 28.29
CA GLY A 39 -32.68 13.12 27.02
C GLY A 39 -31.49 14.06 27.11
N LYS A 40 -30.56 13.88 26.18
CA LYS A 40 -29.79 14.91 25.49
C LYS A 40 -29.24 14.23 24.25
N GLY A 41 -29.98 14.34 23.14
CA GLY A 41 -29.57 13.81 21.85
C GLY A 41 -28.26 14.45 21.44
N ALA A 42 -27.18 13.68 21.51
CA ALA A 42 -25.98 13.99 20.76
C ALA A 42 -26.36 13.87 19.28
N ARG A 43 -26.54 15.02 18.61
CA ARG A 43 -26.50 15.06 17.15
C ARG A 43 -25.06 14.70 16.79
N CYS A 44 -24.80 13.42 16.56
CA CYS A 44 -23.66 13.01 15.75
C CYS A 44 -23.74 13.84 14.48
N SER A 45 -22.72 14.63 14.20
CA SER A 45 -22.60 15.31 12.92
C SER A 45 -22.87 14.26 11.85
N SER A 46 -23.86 14.52 10.99
CA SER A 46 -24.24 13.67 9.86
C SER A 46 -23.17 13.71 8.76
N GLN A 47 -21.91 13.91 9.12
CA GLN A 47 -20.78 13.68 8.24
C GLN A 47 -20.47 12.19 8.38
N SER A 48 -20.86 11.44 7.35
CA SER A 48 -20.28 10.13 7.12
C SER A 48 -18.77 10.25 7.27
N PRO A 49 -18.10 9.38 8.06
CA PRO A 49 -16.66 9.44 8.18
C PRO A 49 -16.05 9.47 6.79
N PRO A 50 -15.04 10.32 6.54
CA PRO A 50 -14.38 10.35 5.25
C PRO A 50 -13.94 8.92 4.91
N PRO A 51 -13.97 8.55 3.62
CA PRO A 51 -13.62 7.19 3.22
C PRO A 51 -12.26 6.82 3.84
N ALA A 52 -12.22 5.68 4.53
CA ALA A 52 -11.01 5.20 5.22
C ALA A 52 -9.81 5.02 4.28
N TRP A 53 -10.05 5.06 2.97
CA TRP A 53 -9.04 4.96 1.93
C TRP A 53 -9.26 6.03 0.86
N PRO A 54 -8.22 6.79 0.47
CA PRO A 54 -8.32 7.90 -0.49
C PRO A 54 -8.45 7.42 -1.95
N GLY A 55 -8.15 6.15 -2.25
CA GLY A 55 -8.28 5.58 -3.59
C GLY A 55 -9.71 5.09 -3.92
N CYS A 56 -10.14 5.28 -5.16
CA CYS A 56 -11.30 4.59 -5.76
C CYS A 56 -10.80 3.53 -6.74
N ALA A 57 -11.26 2.27 -6.61
CA ALA A 57 -10.94 1.21 -7.58
C ALA A 57 -11.74 1.32 -8.88
N VAL A 58 -12.73 2.23 -8.94
CA VAL A 58 -13.47 2.52 -10.16
C VAL A 58 -12.57 3.33 -11.09
N ALA A 59 -12.43 2.88 -12.33
CA ALA A 59 -11.79 3.66 -13.39
C ALA A 59 -12.64 4.91 -13.65
N GLU A 60 -12.06 6.09 -13.49
CA GLU A 60 -12.78 7.33 -13.77
C GLU A 60 -12.73 7.59 -15.29
N PRO A 61 -13.86 7.93 -15.93
CA PRO A 61 -13.89 8.25 -17.35
C PRO A 61 -13.02 9.49 -17.62
N GLY A 62 -12.14 9.41 -18.64
CA GLY A 62 -11.22 10.49 -19.03
C GLY A 62 -9.77 10.37 -18.53
N ARG A 63 -9.43 9.27 -17.83
CA ARG A 63 -8.06 9.01 -17.37
C ARG A 63 -7.19 8.44 -18.50
N LYS A 64 -5.88 8.75 -18.49
CA LYS A 64 -4.90 8.25 -19.47
C LYS A 64 -5.08 6.74 -19.67
N VAL A 65 -5.58 6.37 -20.84
CA VAL A 65 -5.61 5.00 -21.33
C VAL A 65 -4.28 4.80 -22.04
N TRP A 66 -3.57 3.74 -21.69
CA TRP A 66 -2.30 3.38 -22.35
C TRP A 66 -2.65 2.51 -23.55
N ASP A 67 -2.09 2.84 -24.71
CA ASP A 67 -2.16 1.99 -25.89
C ASP A 67 -1.17 0.83 -25.70
N GLY A 68 -1.62 -0.23 -25.01
CA GLY A 68 -0.85 -1.43 -24.72
C GLY A 68 -0.66 -1.74 -23.23
N PRO A 69 0.38 -2.51 -22.86
CA PRO A 69 0.65 -2.90 -21.48
C PRO A 69 0.87 -1.67 -20.59
N LYS A 70 0.20 -1.64 -19.45
CA LYS A 70 0.29 -0.55 -18.47
C LYS A 70 1.74 -0.45 -17.95
N PRO A 71 2.39 0.71 -18.08
CA PRO A 71 3.75 0.91 -17.60
C PRO A 71 3.80 1.06 -16.07
N ILE A 72 4.65 0.28 -15.42
CA ILE A 72 4.81 0.27 -13.96
C ILE A 72 6.28 0.47 -13.60
N SER A 73 6.54 1.26 -12.55
CA SER A 73 7.84 1.27 -11.88
C SER A 73 7.74 0.60 -10.51
N ILE A 74 8.83 -0.04 -10.09
CA ILE A 74 8.88 -0.78 -8.81
C ILE A 74 10.04 -0.24 -7.98
N VAL A 75 9.69 0.27 -6.80
CA VAL A 75 10.63 0.77 -5.81
C VAL A 75 10.80 -0.32 -4.75
N GLY A 76 11.93 -1.01 -4.73
CA GLY A 76 12.16 -2.20 -3.89
C GLY A 76 11.92 -3.52 -4.62
N SER A 77 12.41 -3.64 -5.87
CA SER A 77 12.14 -4.78 -6.77
C SER A 77 12.68 -6.12 -6.29
N THR A 78 13.76 -6.11 -5.49
CA THR A 78 14.41 -7.32 -4.96
C THR A 78 13.84 -7.75 -3.60
N GLY A 79 12.88 -7.01 -3.05
CA GLY A 79 12.16 -7.40 -1.84
C GLY A 79 10.95 -8.28 -2.16
N SER A 80 10.33 -8.85 -1.13
CA SER A 80 9.20 -9.78 -1.29
C SER A 80 8.04 -9.21 -2.13
N ILE A 81 7.65 -7.96 -1.89
CA ILE A 81 6.62 -7.28 -2.69
C ILE A 81 7.07 -7.07 -4.13
N GLY A 82 8.34 -6.69 -4.33
CA GLY A 82 8.91 -6.44 -5.65
C GLY A 82 8.95 -7.69 -6.51
N THR A 83 9.45 -8.80 -5.96
CA THR A 83 9.54 -10.08 -6.67
C THR A 83 8.15 -10.62 -7.00
N GLN A 84 7.23 -10.62 -6.04
CA GLN A 84 5.83 -11.04 -6.29
C GLN A 84 5.14 -10.17 -7.36
N THR A 85 5.42 -8.87 -7.37
CA THR A 85 4.90 -7.97 -8.42
C THR A 85 5.46 -8.35 -9.79
N LEU A 86 6.76 -8.65 -9.86
CA LEU A 86 7.41 -9.07 -11.10
C LEU A 86 6.89 -10.41 -11.61
N ASP A 87 6.59 -11.36 -10.71
CA ASP A 87 5.97 -12.65 -11.06
C ASP A 87 4.61 -12.43 -11.75
N ILE A 88 3.76 -11.55 -11.19
CA ILE A 88 2.46 -11.19 -11.80
C ILE A 88 2.65 -10.54 -13.18
N VAL A 89 3.67 -9.70 -13.34
CA VAL A 89 3.97 -9.05 -14.63
C VAL A 89 4.47 -10.07 -15.65
N ALA A 90 5.29 -11.04 -15.24
CA ALA A 90 5.75 -12.13 -16.10
C ALA A 90 4.60 -13.03 -16.57
N GLU A 91 3.60 -13.26 -15.72
CA GLU A 91 2.37 -14.00 -16.08
C GLU A 91 1.40 -13.21 -16.96
N ASN A 92 1.51 -11.87 -17.00
CA ASN A 92 0.57 -10.99 -17.71
C ASN A 92 1.29 -9.90 -18.56
N PRO A 93 2.18 -10.28 -19.49
CA PRO A 93 2.99 -9.33 -20.27
C PRO A 93 2.15 -8.45 -21.21
N GLU A 94 0.94 -8.88 -21.58
CA GLU A 94 0.00 -8.10 -22.37
C GLU A 94 -0.67 -6.99 -21.57
N LYS A 95 -0.70 -7.10 -20.23
CA LYS A 95 -1.34 -6.12 -19.34
C LYS A 95 -0.36 -5.16 -18.71
N PHE A 96 0.88 -5.58 -18.47
CA PHE A 96 1.85 -4.80 -17.71
C PHE A 96 3.23 -4.81 -18.37
N ARG A 97 3.94 -3.68 -18.26
CA ARG A 97 5.35 -3.58 -18.63
C ARG A 97 6.14 -2.84 -17.55
N ILE A 98 7.35 -3.29 -17.26
CA ILE A 98 8.23 -2.62 -16.31
C ILE A 98 9.01 -1.53 -17.06
N VAL A 99 8.92 -0.30 -16.57
CA VAL A 99 9.70 0.82 -17.14
C VAL A 99 10.88 1.22 -16.27
N ALA A 100 10.81 0.99 -14.95
CA ALA A 100 11.90 1.34 -14.04
C ALA A 100 11.92 0.45 -12.79
N LEU A 101 13.13 0.10 -12.31
CA LEU A 101 13.35 -0.74 -11.12
C LEU A 101 14.33 -0.07 -10.15
N ALA A 102 14.04 -0.11 -8.86
CA ALA A 102 14.99 0.28 -7.82
C ALA A 102 15.19 -0.85 -6.81
N ALA A 103 16.44 -1.11 -6.44
CA ALA A 103 16.80 -2.08 -5.41
C ALA A 103 17.71 -1.47 -4.32
N GLY A 104 17.80 -2.19 -3.20
CA GLY A 104 18.69 -1.82 -2.09
C GLY A 104 20.13 -2.21 -2.37
N SER A 105 20.44 -3.50 -2.17
CA SER A 105 21.79 -4.04 -2.25
C SER A 105 21.90 -5.40 -2.95
N ASN A 106 20.80 -6.03 -3.35
CA ASN A 106 20.85 -7.33 -4.03
C ASN A 106 21.07 -7.13 -5.54
N VAL A 107 22.33 -6.94 -5.92
CA VAL A 107 22.74 -6.67 -7.31
C VAL A 107 22.48 -7.87 -8.22
N THR A 108 22.78 -9.08 -7.76
CA THR A 108 22.62 -10.31 -8.56
C THR A 108 21.18 -10.46 -9.03
N LEU A 109 20.22 -10.40 -8.10
CA LEU A 109 18.80 -10.49 -8.44
C LEU A 109 18.34 -9.31 -9.29
N LEU A 110 18.82 -8.10 -9.00
CA LEU A 110 18.49 -6.94 -9.84
C LEU A 110 18.97 -7.12 -11.28
N ALA A 111 20.19 -7.64 -11.50
CA ALA A 111 20.72 -7.89 -12.84
C ALA A 111 19.86 -8.92 -13.61
N GLU A 112 19.39 -9.98 -12.95
CA GLU A 112 18.45 -10.95 -13.53
C GLU A 112 17.11 -10.30 -13.92
N GLN A 113 16.57 -9.46 -13.04
CA GLN A 113 15.35 -8.69 -13.31
C GLN A 113 15.54 -7.75 -14.50
N VAL A 114 16.69 -7.09 -14.62
CA VAL A 114 16.99 -6.19 -15.74
C VAL A 114 17.07 -6.96 -17.07
N LYS A 115 17.74 -8.12 -17.08
CA LYS A 115 17.84 -8.97 -18.29
C LYS A 115 16.45 -9.46 -18.76
N THR A 116 15.59 -9.79 -17.80
CA THR A 116 14.25 -10.33 -18.07
C THR A 116 13.26 -9.24 -18.52
N PHE A 117 13.15 -8.15 -17.76
CA PHE A 117 12.10 -7.15 -17.96
C PHE A 117 12.54 -5.93 -18.78
N ARG A 118 13.84 -5.77 -19.04
CA ARG A 118 14.44 -4.71 -19.86
C ARG A 118 13.90 -3.30 -19.53
N PRO A 119 13.94 -2.88 -18.24
CA PRO A 119 13.46 -1.55 -17.82
C PRO A 119 14.34 -0.43 -18.39
N GLN A 120 13.77 0.73 -18.68
CA GLN A 120 14.53 1.89 -19.18
C GLN A 120 15.50 2.46 -18.14
N LEU A 121 15.07 2.47 -16.87
CA LEU A 121 15.83 3.04 -15.76
C LEU A 121 15.98 2.03 -14.62
N VAL A 122 17.19 1.97 -14.05
CA VAL A 122 17.52 1.13 -12.90
C VAL A 122 18.24 1.95 -11.84
N ALA A 123 17.90 1.73 -10.57
CA ALA A 123 18.59 2.34 -9.45
C ALA A 123 19.03 1.32 -8.42
N VAL A 124 20.23 1.53 -7.88
CA VAL A 124 20.75 0.83 -6.71
C VAL A 124 21.01 1.84 -5.62
N ARG A 125 20.35 1.68 -4.48
CA ARG A 125 20.49 2.60 -3.35
C ARG A 125 21.92 2.66 -2.82
N ASN A 126 22.62 1.52 -2.79
CA ASN A 126 24.02 1.48 -2.37
C ASN A 126 24.94 1.83 -3.55
N GLU A 127 25.53 3.02 -3.51
CA GLU A 127 26.39 3.54 -4.58
C GLU A 127 27.64 2.69 -4.80
N SER A 128 28.15 2.03 -3.76
CA SER A 128 29.33 1.17 -3.86
C SER A 128 29.10 -0.10 -4.68
N LEU A 129 27.84 -0.45 -4.95
CA LEU A 129 27.45 -1.65 -5.69
C LEU A 129 27.13 -1.38 -7.17
N VAL A 130 27.31 -0.14 -7.62
CA VAL A 130 26.96 0.28 -8.98
C VAL A 130 27.88 -0.35 -10.01
N ASP A 131 29.17 -0.46 -9.70
CA ASP A 131 30.14 -1.07 -10.61
C ASP A 131 29.92 -2.58 -10.70
N GLU A 132 29.59 -3.24 -9.59
CA GLU A 132 29.16 -4.65 -9.58
C GLU A 132 27.92 -4.87 -10.46
N LEU A 133 26.94 -3.96 -10.43
CA LEU A 133 25.76 -4.06 -11.31
C LEU A 133 26.13 -3.90 -12.78
N LYS A 134 27.02 -2.96 -13.11
CA LYS A 134 27.49 -2.75 -14.49
C LYS A 134 28.25 -3.96 -15.00
N GLU A 135 29.08 -4.58 -14.16
CA GLU A 135 29.79 -5.81 -14.48
C GLU A 135 28.82 -6.98 -14.72
N ALA A 136 27.84 -7.16 -13.84
CA ALA A 136 26.81 -8.20 -14.00
C ALA A 136 25.93 -8.04 -15.27
N LEU A 137 25.87 -6.82 -15.81
CA LEU A 137 25.17 -6.44 -17.04
C LEU A 137 26.13 -6.26 -18.25
N ALA A 138 27.43 -6.52 -18.11
CA ALA A 138 28.41 -6.28 -19.17
C ALA A 138 28.07 -7.06 -20.45
N ASP A 139 27.68 -8.33 -20.27
CA ASP A 139 27.32 -9.29 -21.32
C ASP A 139 25.84 -9.22 -21.72
N ALA A 140 25.06 -8.31 -21.16
CA ALA A 140 23.66 -8.16 -21.53
C ALA A 140 23.51 -7.39 -22.85
N ASP A 141 22.63 -7.87 -23.74
CA ASP A 141 22.27 -7.19 -25.00
C ASP A 141 21.54 -5.85 -24.77
N TYR A 142 21.14 -5.58 -23.53
CA TYR A 142 20.40 -4.40 -23.13
C TYR A 142 21.01 -3.78 -21.88
N LYS A 143 21.27 -2.48 -21.97
CA LYS A 143 21.87 -1.69 -20.90
C LYS A 143 20.92 -0.55 -20.55
N PRO A 144 20.26 -0.60 -19.37
CA PRO A 144 19.41 0.48 -18.92
C PRO A 144 20.24 1.69 -18.49
N GLU A 145 19.59 2.83 -18.33
CA GLU A 145 20.18 3.93 -17.55
C GLU A 145 20.30 3.50 -16.09
N ILE A 146 21.48 3.67 -15.47
CA ILE A 146 21.71 3.32 -14.07
C ILE A 146 21.97 4.60 -13.27
N ILE A 147 21.09 4.90 -12.32
CA ILE A 147 21.25 6.05 -11.42
C ILE A 147 21.53 5.54 -10.00
N PRO A 148 22.68 5.90 -9.40
CA PRO A 148 23.06 5.43 -8.09
C PRO A 148 22.34 6.19 -6.97
N GLY A 149 22.34 5.59 -5.78
CA GLY A 149 22.00 6.28 -4.54
C GLY A 149 20.51 6.50 -4.33
N GLU A 150 20.19 7.29 -3.31
CA GLU A 150 18.80 7.65 -2.98
C GLU A 150 18.13 8.46 -4.10
N GLN A 151 18.91 9.26 -4.84
CA GLN A 151 18.40 10.02 -5.97
C GLN A 151 17.88 9.09 -7.08
N GLY A 152 18.59 8.01 -7.39
CA GLY A 152 18.11 7.02 -8.37
C GLY A 152 16.79 6.38 -7.96
N VAL A 153 16.60 6.09 -6.68
CA VAL A 153 15.34 5.55 -6.16
C VAL A 153 14.19 6.53 -6.38
N ILE A 154 14.44 7.83 -6.20
CA ILE A 154 13.47 8.90 -6.46
C ILE A 154 13.16 9.01 -7.96
N GLU A 155 14.17 8.95 -8.83
CA GLU A 155 13.99 8.98 -10.29
C GLU A 155 13.14 7.81 -10.80
N VAL A 156 13.37 6.60 -10.28
CA VAL A 156 12.54 5.42 -10.58
C VAL A 156 11.07 5.65 -10.20
N ALA A 157 10.83 6.28 -9.05
CA ALA A 157 9.48 6.57 -8.57
C ALA A 157 8.78 7.63 -9.43
N ARG A 158 9.50 8.63 -9.95
CA ARG A 158 8.91 9.70 -10.78
C ARG A 158 9.05 9.49 -12.30
N HIS A 159 9.52 8.32 -12.73
CA HIS A 159 9.81 8.00 -14.13
C HIS A 159 8.67 8.43 -15.07
N MET A 160 9.01 9.15 -16.15
CA MET A 160 8.02 9.83 -17.00
C MET A 160 6.99 8.88 -17.61
N ASP A 161 7.42 7.69 -18.02
CA ASP A 161 6.55 6.69 -18.63
C ASP A 161 5.73 5.89 -17.62
N ALA A 162 6.07 5.90 -16.33
CA ALA A 162 5.35 5.12 -15.34
C ALA A 162 3.91 5.64 -15.20
N ALA A 163 2.94 4.73 -15.17
CA ALA A 163 1.57 5.02 -14.80
C ALA A 163 1.33 4.84 -13.31
N THR A 164 1.97 3.81 -12.75
CA THR A 164 1.82 3.40 -11.36
C THR A 164 3.18 3.02 -10.81
N VAL A 165 3.40 3.38 -9.56
CA VAL A 165 4.59 3.04 -8.78
C VAL A 165 4.19 2.05 -7.70
N VAL A 166 4.86 0.92 -7.65
CA VAL A 166 4.72 -0.06 -6.57
C VAL A 166 5.77 0.24 -5.50
N THR A 167 5.35 0.48 -4.26
CA THR A 167 6.26 0.81 -3.15
C THR A 167 6.53 -0.43 -2.29
N GLY A 168 7.57 -1.18 -2.64
CA GLY A 168 8.06 -2.36 -1.94
C GLY A 168 9.25 -2.13 -1.00
N ILE A 169 9.77 -0.89 -0.91
CA ILE A 169 10.79 -0.53 0.10
C ILE A 169 10.18 -0.57 1.49
N VAL A 170 10.97 -0.98 2.50
CA VAL A 170 10.56 -1.05 3.91
C VAL A 170 10.80 0.25 4.68
N GLY A 171 9.97 0.54 5.68
CA GLY A 171 10.16 1.65 6.63
C GLY A 171 10.03 3.05 6.01
N CYS A 172 10.54 4.07 6.70
CA CYS A 172 10.37 5.47 6.28
C CYS A 172 11.14 5.86 5.00
N ALA A 173 12.04 4.99 4.50
CA ALA A 173 12.78 5.21 3.26
C ALA A 173 11.85 5.32 2.03
N GLY A 174 10.62 4.77 2.12
CA GLY A 174 9.60 4.90 1.08
C GLY A 174 8.98 6.30 0.96
N LEU A 175 9.17 7.20 1.93
CA LEU A 175 8.48 8.49 1.97
C LEU A 175 8.88 9.42 0.83
N LYS A 176 10.19 9.70 0.67
CA LYS A 176 10.69 10.58 -0.41
C LYS A 176 10.30 10.09 -1.82
N PRO A 177 10.50 8.81 -2.19
CA PRO A 177 10.08 8.34 -3.51
C PRO A 177 8.55 8.38 -3.68
N THR A 178 7.77 8.13 -2.61
CA THR A 178 6.30 8.26 -2.68
C THR A 178 5.87 9.71 -2.94
N VAL A 179 6.48 10.68 -2.26
CA VAL A 179 6.21 12.11 -2.48
C VAL A 179 6.54 12.51 -3.92
N ALA A 180 7.72 12.12 -4.43
CA ALA A 180 8.12 12.43 -5.79
C ALA A 180 7.21 11.79 -6.85
N ALA A 181 6.75 10.55 -6.62
CA ALA A 181 5.78 9.89 -7.48
C ALA A 181 4.43 10.63 -7.52
N ILE A 182 3.95 11.10 -6.35
CA ILE A 182 2.72 11.89 -6.26
C ILE A 182 2.86 13.22 -7.01
N GLU A 183 3.98 13.93 -6.81
CA GLU A 183 4.24 15.19 -7.50
C GLU A 183 4.28 15.03 -9.02
N ALA A 184 4.81 13.89 -9.48
CA ALA A 184 4.82 13.48 -10.89
C ALA A 184 3.48 12.91 -11.40
N GLY A 185 2.42 12.93 -10.58
CA GLY A 185 1.07 12.51 -10.97
C GLY A 185 0.91 11.01 -11.15
N LYS A 186 1.74 10.18 -10.50
CA LYS A 186 1.73 8.72 -10.63
C LYS A 186 0.84 8.09 -9.60
N ASP A 187 0.07 7.07 -9.99
CA ASP A 187 -0.66 6.26 -9.01
C ASP A 187 0.29 5.48 -8.12
N ILE A 188 -0.07 5.33 -6.85
CA ILE A 188 0.74 4.63 -5.87
C ILE A 188 0.06 3.32 -5.52
N ALA A 189 0.70 2.19 -5.81
CA ALA A 189 0.37 0.90 -5.21
C ALA A 189 1.20 0.76 -3.94
N LEU A 190 0.58 1.10 -2.81
CA LEU A 190 1.25 1.26 -1.52
C LEU A 190 1.27 -0.05 -0.74
N ALA A 191 2.42 -0.72 -0.69
CA ALA A 191 2.62 -1.90 0.16
C ALA A 191 3.26 -1.55 1.50
N ASN A 192 4.09 -0.51 1.54
CA ASN A 192 4.68 0.01 2.77
C ASN A 192 3.69 0.88 3.56
N LYS A 193 3.17 0.35 4.67
CA LYS A 193 2.26 1.07 5.57
C LYS A 193 2.97 2.13 6.41
N GLU A 194 4.25 1.93 6.75
CA GLU A 194 5.05 2.85 7.57
C GLU A 194 5.10 4.26 6.94
N THR A 195 5.06 4.34 5.61
CA THR A 195 5.02 5.61 4.87
C THR A 195 3.79 6.45 5.23
N LEU A 196 2.60 5.84 5.33
CA LEU A 196 1.39 6.56 5.75
C LEU A 196 1.29 6.72 7.26
N ILE A 197 1.86 5.81 8.05
CA ILE A 197 1.91 5.95 9.50
C ILE A 197 2.74 7.18 9.89
N ALA A 198 3.92 7.35 9.27
CA ALA A 198 4.81 8.46 9.56
C ALA A 198 4.43 9.76 8.82
N GLY A 199 3.95 9.66 7.57
CA GLY A 199 3.76 10.78 6.66
C GLY A 199 2.33 11.08 6.26
N GLY A 200 1.32 10.36 6.79
CA GLY A 200 -0.08 10.45 6.36
C GLY A 200 -0.65 11.87 6.27
N PRO A 201 -0.51 12.72 7.30
CA PRO A 201 -1.00 14.10 7.28
C PRO A 201 -0.40 14.98 6.16
N PHE A 202 0.76 14.60 5.61
CA PHE A 202 1.39 15.29 4.49
C PHE A 202 1.08 14.62 3.14
N VAL A 203 1.19 13.29 3.10
CA VAL A 203 1.03 12.49 1.87
C VAL A 203 -0.41 12.52 1.35
N LEU A 204 -1.40 12.46 2.24
CA LEU A 204 -2.82 12.40 1.82
C LEU A 204 -3.31 13.71 1.18
N PRO A 205 -3.07 14.91 1.76
CA PRO A 205 -3.40 16.17 1.08
C PRO A 205 -2.64 16.35 -0.23
N LEU A 206 -1.38 15.90 -0.29
CA LEU A 206 -0.58 15.96 -1.52
C LEU A 206 -1.17 15.09 -2.62
N ALA A 207 -1.57 13.85 -2.32
CA ALA A 207 -2.22 12.96 -3.27
C ALA A 207 -3.53 13.55 -3.81
N GLN A 208 -4.33 14.19 -2.94
CA GLN A 208 -5.55 14.89 -3.36
C GLN A 208 -5.25 16.07 -4.28
N LYS A 209 -4.26 16.91 -3.92
CA LYS A 209 -3.82 18.05 -4.73
C LYS A 209 -3.40 17.63 -6.14
N HIS A 210 -2.67 16.53 -6.26
CA HIS A 210 -2.18 16.01 -7.54
C HIS A 210 -3.15 15.04 -8.23
N LYS A 211 -4.33 14.78 -7.65
CA LYS A 211 -5.35 13.84 -8.18
C LYS A 211 -4.80 12.43 -8.43
N VAL A 212 -3.88 12.02 -7.57
CA VAL A 212 -3.22 10.72 -7.58
C VAL A 212 -4.01 9.74 -6.73
N LYS A 213 -4.13 8.49 -7.19
CA LYS A 213 -4.73 7.43 -6.38
C LYS A 213 -3.64 6.72 -5.58
N ILE A 214 -3.93 6.50 -4.30
CA ILE A 214 -3.18 5.55 -3.48
C ILE A 214 -4.05 4.30 -3.40
N LEU A 215 -3.51 3.15 -3.78
CA LEU A 215 -4.14 1.84 -3.78
C LEU A 215 -3.44 0.96 -2.74
N PRO A 216 -4.17 0.24 -1.87
CA PRO A 216 -3.54 -0.60 -0.86
C PRO A 216 -3.02 -1.88 -1.52
N ALA A 217 -1.73 -2.15 -1.37
CA ALA A 217 -1.11 -3.42 -1.75
C ALA A 217 -0.75 -4.28 -0.53
N ASP A 218 -0.74 -3.69 0.68
CA ASP A 218 -0.64 -4.43 1.94
C ASP A 218 -1.85 -5.36 2.13
N SER A 219 -1.61 -6.59 2.60
CA SER A 219 -2.59 -7.68 2.48
C SER A 219 -3.90 -7.41 3.24
N GLU A 220 -3.79 -6.86 4.45
CA GLU A 220 -4.89 -6.56 5.36
C GLU A 220 -5.73 -5.39 4.81
N HIS A 221 -5.05 -4.33 4.38
CA HIS A 221 -5.71 -3.14 3.83
C HIS A 221 -6.34 -3.43 2.46
N SER A 222 -5.70 -4.27 1.64
CA SER A 222 -6.23 -4.72 0.35
C SER A 222 -7.50 -5.55 0.53
N ALA A 223 -7.55 -6.45 1.52
CA ALA A 223 -8.75 -7.23 1.81
C ALA A 223 -9.95 -6.33 2.17
N ILE A 224 -9.75 -5.36 3.08
CA ILE A 224 -10.80 -4.40 3.47
C ILE A 224 -11.25 -3.58 2.24
N PHE A 225 -10.29 -3.13 1.44
CA PHE A 225 -10.57 -2.37 0.23
C PHE A 225 -11.42 -3.17 -0.77
N GLN A 226 -11.09 -4.44 -1.01
CA GLN A 226 -11.83 -5.33 -1.92
C GLN A 226 -13.26 -5.58 -1.44
N VAL A 227 -13.47 -5.83 -0.14
CA VAL A 227 -14.81 -6.00 0.44
C VAL A 227 -15.66 -4.75 0.23
N ARG A 228 -15.08 -3.56 0.48
CA ARG A 228 -15.77 -2.28 0.23
C ARG A 228 -16.13 -2.12 -1.24
N MET A 229 -15.22 -2.45 -2.15
CA MET A 229 -15.45 -2.35 -3.59
C MET A 229 -16.56 -3.28 -4.09
N GLN A 230 -16.62 -4.50 -3.56
CA GLN A 230 -17.70 -5.45 -3.88
C GLN A 230 -19.05 -4.93 -3.39
N TYR A 231 -19.10 -4.39 -2.17
CA TYR A 231 -20.31 -3.81 -1.60
C TYR A 231 -20.84 -2.62 -2.42
N GLU A 232 -19.95 -1.73 -2.87
CA GLU A 232 -20.32 -0.58 -3.69
C GLU A 232 -20.88 -0.99 -5.06
N LYS A 233 -20.29 -2.01 -5.70
CA LYS A 233 -20.81 -2.60 -6.94
C LYS A 233 -22.20 -3.22 -6.75
N LEU A 234 -22.42 -3.94 -5.66
CA LEU A 234 -23.72 -4.55 -5.34
C LEU A 234 -24.81 -3.49 -5.09
N ASN A 235 -24.47 -2.39 -4.42
CA ASN A 235 -25.38 -1.27 -4.20
C ASN A 235 -25.72 -0.53 -5.51
N LEU A 236 -24.74 -0.34 -6.40
CA LEU A 236 -24.99 0.22 -7.74
C LEU A 236 -25.88 -0.70 -8.58
N PHE A 237 -25.65 -2.01 -8.52
CA PHE A 237 -26.44 -3.00 -9.24
C PHE A 237 -27.89 -3.08 -8.73
N THR A 238 -28.09 -3.10 -7.42
CA THR A 238 -29.44 -3.07 -6.82
C THR A 238 -30.17 -1.75 -7.09
N LYS A 239 -29.47 -0.61 -7.08
CA LYS A 239 -30.05 0.69 -7.46
C LYS A 239 -30.45 0.73 -8.94
N ARG A 240 -29.66 0.14 -9.84
CA ARG A 240 -29.99 0.02 -11.28
C ARG A 240 -31.19 -0.90 -11.53
N ARG A 241 -31.30 -2.05 -10.86
CA ARG A 241 -32.50 -2.91 -10.96
C ARG A 241 -33.76 -2.18 -10.49
N ARG A 242 -33.68 -1.49 -9.35
CA ARG A 242 -34.83 -0.76 -8.80
C ARG A 242 -35.36 0.35 -9.73
N ILE A 243 -34.48 0.94 -10.56
CA ILE A 243 -34.86 1.92 -11.60
C ILE A 243 -35.45 1.23 -12.83
N GLN A 244 -35.03 0.02 -13.17
CA GLN A 244 -35.62 -0.76 -14.27
C GLN A 244 -36.99 -1.33 -13.90
N ASP A 245 -37.16 -1.80 -12.66
CA ASP A 245 -38.42 -2.34 -12.15
C ASP A 245 -39.51 -1.26 -11.95
N THR A 246 -39.14 0.03 -11.92
CA THR A 246 -40.08 1.16 -11.87
C THR A 246 -40.48 1.69 -13.24
N PHE A 247 -39.94 1.13 -14.33
CA PHE A 247 -40.21 1.52 -15.71
C PHE A 247 -40.74 0.37 -16.60
N SER A 248 -41.08 -0.78 -16.02
CA SER A 248 -41.91 -1.78 -16.72
C SER A 248 -43.40 -1.43 -16.56
N PRO A 249 -44.18 -1.34 -17.66
CA PRO A 249 -45.62 -1.04 -17.63
C PRO A 249 -46.47 -2.16 -17.04
#